data_AF-A0A528BBG6-F1
#
_entry.id   AF-A0A528BBG6-F1
#
_cell.length_a   1.000
_cell.length_b   1.000
_cell.length_c   1.000
_cell.angle_alpha   90.00
_cell.angle_beta   90.00
_cell.angle_gamma   90.00
#
_symmetry.space_group_name_H-M   'P 1'
#
loop_
_entity.id
_entity.type
_entity.pdbx_description
1 polymer ?
#
loop_
_entity_poly.entity_id
_entity_poly.type
_entity_poly.pdbx_seq_one_letter_code
_entity_poly.pdbx_strand_id
1 'polypeptide(L)'
;NLVFMQFEQVTKAERIELPRPSIDTGMGLERIAAVLQGEHDNYDIDLFKALIRASEDATGVKAEGKNRASHRVIADHLRASSFLIADGVLPSNEGRGYVLRRIMRRAMRHAQLLGAGDPLMWRLVPALVREMGQAYPELVRGQPLISETLKLEETRFRKTLARGLGLLADATETLGSG
;
A
#
# COMPACT_ATOMS: atom_id res chain seq x y z
N ASN A 1 14.07 8.99 -15.27
CA ASN A 1 13.90 10.45 -15.11
C ASN A 1 15.25 11.03 -14.80
N LEU A 2 15.71 12.01 -15.58
CA LEU A 2 17.00 12.70 -15.38
C LEU A 2 16.69 14.19 -15.18
N VAL A 3 16.92 14.71 -13.98
CA VAL A 3 16.67 16.10 -13.61
C VAL A 3 18.01 16.81 -13.50
N PHE A 4 18.18 17.85 -14.30
CA PHE A 4 19.34 18.75 -14.22
C PHE A 4 18.97 19.91 -13.29
N MET A 5 19.40 19.82 -12.03
CA MET A 5 19.16 20.87 -11.04
C MET A 5 20.01 22.08 -11.37
N GLN A 6 19.39 23.09 -11.99
CA GLN A 6 20.04 24.34 -12.39
C GLN A 6 19.58 25.54 -11.57
N PHE A 7 18.36 25.48 -11.01
CA PHE A 7 17.73 26.63 -10.37
C PHE A 7 17.12 26.27 -9.02
N GLU A 8 17.12 27.23 -8.10
CA GLU A 8 16.30 27.22 -6.88
C GLU A 8 15.03 28.04 -7.11
N GLN A 9 13.86 27.47 -6.81
CA GLN A 9 12.58 28.17 -6.87
C GLN A 9 12.34 28.88 -5.54
N VAL A 10 12.59 30.19 -5.49
CA VAL A 10 12.42 31.01 -4.27
C VAL A 10 10.95 31.36 -4.06
N THR A 11 10.27 31.79 -5.12
CA THR A 11 8.82 32.08 -5.13
C THR A 11 8.20 31.55 -6.41
N LYS A 12 6.88 31.56 -6.57
CA LYS A 12 6.22 31.07 -7.80
C LYS A 12 6.71 31.76 -9.09
N ALA A 13 7.12 33.03 -9.00
CA ALA A 13 7.56 33.83 -10.15
C ALA A 13 9.08 33.90 -10.31
N GLU A 14 9.85 33.58 -9.26
CA GLU A 14 11.29 33.80 -9.21
C GLU A 14 12.07 32.49 -9.10
N ARG A 15 13.09 32.36 -9.95
CA ARG A 15 14.09 31.30 -9.94
C ARG A 15 15.47 31.93 -9.99
N ILE A 16 16.38 31.45 -9.15
CA ILE A 16 17.79 31.88 -9.16
C ILE A 16 18.69 30.71 -9.56
N GLU A 17 19.84 31.01 -10.18
CA GLU A 17 20.82 29.99 -10.53
C GLU A 17 21.42 29.36 -9.27
N LEU A 18 21.55 28.03 -9.27
CA LEU A 18 22.25 27.34 -8.21
C LEU A 18 23.75 27.65 -8.30
N PRO A 19 24.43 27.90 -7.17
CA PRO A 19 25.87 28.12 -7.17
C PRO A 19 26.65 26.88 -7.65
N ARG A 20 26.04 25.69 -7.53
CA ARG A 20 26.57 24.41 -8.00
C ARG A 20 25.44 23.57 -8.60
N PRO A 21 25.28 23.57 -9.94
CA PRO A 21 24.32 22.71 -10.60
C PRO A 21 24.57 21.23 -10.29
N SER A 22 23.51 20.44 -10.21
CA SER A 22 23.55 19.04 -9.80
C SER A 22 22.68 18.17 -10.70
N ILE A 23 22.81 16.85 -10.57
CA ILE A 23 21.99 15.88 -11.30
C ILE A 23 21.25 15.02 -10.28
N ASP A 24 19.93 14.90 -10.46
CA ASP A 24 19.08 13.96 -9.74
C ASP A 24 18.48 12.97 -10.74
N THR A 25 18.54 11.68 -10.42
CA THR A 25 18.04 10.62 -11.31
C THR A 25 17.12 9.68 -10.56
N GLY A 26 16.02 9.30 -11.22
CA GLY A 26 15.06 8.35 -10.67
C GLY A 26 14.61 7.34 -11.72
N MET A 27 14.65 6.06 -11.37
CA MET A 27 14.12 4.95 -12.15
C MET A 27 13.29 4.05 -11.25
N GLY A 28 12.02 3.83 -11.60
CA GLY A 28 11.13 2.99 -10.80
C GLY A 28 11.54 1.53 -10.89
N LEU A 29 11.96 0.93 -9.78
CA LEU A 29 12.50 -0.43 -9.74
C LEU A 29 11.50 -1.46 -10.27
N GLU A 30 10.24 -1.37 -9.87
CA GLU A 30 9.19 -2.31 -10.29
C GLU A 30 8.89 -2.19 -11.79
N ARG A 31 9.04 -0.99 -12.36
CA ARG A 31 8.83 -0.77 -13.80
C ARG A 31 9.95 -1.37 -14.63
N ILE A 32 11.21 -1.16 -14.23
CA ILE A 32 12.34 -1.76 -14.94
C ILE A 32 12.36 -3.28 -14.74
N ALA A 33 11.97 -3.76 -13.57
CA ALA A 33 11.81 -5.19 -13.30
C ALA A 33 10.76 -5.82 -14.24
N ALA A 34 9.61 -5.16 -14.45
CA ALA A 34 8.61 -5.65 -15.40
C ALA A 34 9.20 -5.81 -16.82
N VAL A 35 9.92 -4.79 -17.31
CA VAL A 35 10.58 -4.86 -18.62
C VAL A 35 11.61 -6.00 -18.67
N LEU A 36 12.47 -6.14 -17.66
CA LEU A 36 13.51 -7.16 -17.61
C LEU A 36 12.94 -8.60 -17.48
N GLN A 37 11.78 -8.74 -16.84
CA GLN A 37 11.07 -10.01 -16.68
C GLN A 37 10.15 -10.33 -17.88
N GLY A 38 10.04 -9.43 -18.87
CA GLY A 38 9.14 -9.61 -20.03
C GLY A 38 7.66 -9.39 -19.72
N GLU A 39 7.36 -8.67 -18.65
CA GLU A 39 6.00 -8.38 -18.18
C GLU A 39 5.53 -6.98 -18.62
N HIS A 40 4.21 -6.82 -18.78
CA HIS A 40 3.59 -5.56 -19.21
C HIS A 40 2.94 -4.77 -18.06
N ASP A 41 2.96 -5.33 -16.85
CA ASP A 41 2.34 -4.76 -15.67
C ASP A 41 3.26 -4.95 -14.46
N ASN A 42 3.45 -3.90 -13.66
CA ASN A 42 4.25 -3.97 -12.43
C ASN A 42 3.73 -5.02 -11.45
N TYR A 43 2.42 -5.29 -11.44
CA TYR A 43 1.84 -6.29 -10.54
C TYR A 43 2.12 -7.73 -10.98
N ASP A 44 2.63 -7.92 -12.19
CA ASP A 44 2.95 -9.24 -12.73
C ASP A 44 4.45 -9.56 -12.57
N ILE A 45 5.24 -8.71 -11.89
CA ILE A 45 6.63 -9.04 -11.50
C ILE A 45 6.65 -10.04 -10.34
N ASP A 46 7.77 -10.73 -10.18
CA ASP A 46 8.07 -11.65 -9.08
C ASP A 46 7.61 -11.17 -7.69
N LEU A 47 8.02 -9.97 -7.26
CA LEU A 47 7.66 -9.38 -5.96
C LEU A 47 6.14 -9.31 -5.77
N PHE A 48 5.41 -8.73 -6.73
CA PHE A 48 3.97 -8.56 -6.59
C PHE A 48 3.22 -9.87 -6.76
N LYS A 49 3.67 -10.78 -7.64
CA LYS A 49 3.11 -12.12 -7.76
C LYS A 49 3.19 -12.88 -6.44
N ALA A 50 4.31 -12.80 -5.72
CA ALA A 50 4.47 -13.43 -4.41
C ALA A 50 3.49 -12.86 -3.36
N LEU A 51 3.35 -11.54 -3.30
CA LEU A 51 2.42 -10.89 -2.35
C LEU A 51 0.95 -11.13 -2.70
N ILE A 52 0.60 -11.09 -3.99
CA ILE A 52 -0.75 -11.38 -4.47
C ILE A 52 -1.10 -12.83 -4.15
N ARG A 53 -0.20 -13.79 -4.43
CA ARG A 53 -0.39 -15.19 -4.09
C ARG A 53 -0.61 -15.40 -2.58
N ALA A 54 0.20 -14.75 -1.73
CA ALA A 54 -0.02 -14.81 -0.29
C ALA A 54 -1.40 -14.25 0.12
N SER A 55 -1.88 -13.22 -0.58
CA SER A 55 -3.23 -12.71 -0.39
C SER A 55 -4.31 -13.67 -0.87
N GLU A 56 -4.13 -14.35 -2.01
CA GLU A 56 -5.05 -15.39 -2.49
C GLU A 56 -5.13 -16.56 -1.51
N ASP A 57 -3.98 -17.03 -1.03
CA ASP A 57 -3.90 -18.14 -0.07
C ASP A 57 -4.57 -17.78 1.27
N ALA A 58 -4.46 -16.51 1.69
CA ALA A 58 -5.08 -16.03 2.92
C ALA A 58 -6.60 -15.80 2.80
N THR A 59 -7.11 -15.41 1.63
CA THR A 59 -8.54 -15.17 1.40
C THR A 59 -9.29 -16.39 0.86
N GLY A 60 -8.60 -17.34 0.23
CA GLY A 60 -9.20 -18.41 -0.56
C GLY A 60 -9.81 -17.93 -1.88
N VAL A 61 -9.53 -16.69 -2.30
CA VAL A 61 -10.11 -16.07 -3.50
C VAL A 61 -9.02 -15.79 -4.52
N LYS A 62 -9.25 -16.15 -5.78
CA LYS A 62 -8.32 -15.89 -6.89
C LYS A 62 -8.33 -14.44 -7.33
N ALA A 63 -7.16 -13.93 -7.70
CA ALA A 63 -6.89 -12.58 -8.19
C ALA A 63 -7.27 -12.42 -9.67
N GLU A 64 -8.50 -12.83 -10.01
CA GLU A 64 -9.01 -12.85 -11.37
C GLU A 64 -10.29 -12.01 -11.49
N GLY A 65 -10.62 -11.60 -12.73
CA GLY A 65 -11.81 -10.80 -13.02
C GLY A 65 -11.95 -9.59 -12.10
N LYS A 66 -13.10 -9.46 -11.43
CA LYS A 66 -13.40 -8.36 -10.51
C LYS A 66 -12.52 -8.33 -9.25
N ASN A 67 -11.90 -9.45 -8.88
CA ASN A 67 -11.12 -9.57 -7.65
C ASN A 67 -9.66 -9.13 -7.84
N ARG A 68 -9.15 -9.13 -9.08
CA ARG A 68 -7.76 -8.76 -9.41
C ARG A 68 -7.36 -7.41 -8.80
N ALA A 69 -8.23 -6.41 -8.90
CA ALA A 69 -7.98 -5.07 -8.37
C ALA A 69 -7.82 -5.07 -6.84
N SER A 70 -8.62 -5.87 -6.11
CA SER A 70 -8.53 -5.95 -4.65
C SER A 70 -7.21 -6.53 -4.18
N HIS A 71 -6.73 -7.61 -4.81
CA HIS A 71 -5.44 -8.20 -4.45
C HIS A 71 -4.27 -7.25 -4.74
N ARG A 72 -4.32 -6.50 -5.85
CA ARG A 72 -3.33 -5.45 -6.15
C ARG A 72 -3.29 -4.36 -5.09
N VAL A 73 -4.45 -3.87 -4.67
CA VAL A 73 -4.56 -2.86 -3.61
C VAL A 73 -4.04 -3.40 -2.28
N ILE A 74 -4.37 -4.64 -1.92
CA ILE A 74 -3.87 -5.28 -0.70
C ILE A 74 -2.35 -5.38 -0.71
N ALA A 75 -1.76 -5.90 -1.80
CA ALA A 75 -0.32 -6.07 -1.92
C ALA A 75 0.44 -4.73 -1.85
N ASP A 76 -0.02 -3.71 -2.59
CA ASP A 76 0.59 -2.39 -2.60
C ASP A 76 0.49 -1.69 -1.23
N HIS A 77 -0.70 -1.71 -0.63
CA HIS A 77 -0.93 -1.03 0.65
C HIS A 77 -0.31 -1.77 1.83
N LEU A 78 -0.09 -3.09 1.73
CA LEU A 78 0.72 -3.85 2.68
C LEU A 78 2.16 -3.32 2.68
N ARG A 79 2.78 -3.13 1.50
CA ARG A 79 4.13 -2.57 1.37
C ARG A 79 4.19 -1.18 1.99
N ALA A 80 3.35 -0.26 1.52
CA ALA A 80 3.35 1.13 1.98
C ALA A 80 3.14 1.25 3.50
N SER A 81 2.18 0.51 4.04
CA SER A 81 1.88 0.56 5.47
C SER A 81 3.02 -0.01 6.31
N SER A 82 3.64 -1.11 5.86
CA SER A 82 4.72 -1.76 6.60
C SER A 82 5.97 -0.91 6.67
N PHE A 83 6.37 -0.27 5.56
CA PHE A 83 7.50 0.66 5.56
C PHE A 83 7.25 1.88 6.44
N LEU A 84 6.06 2.49 6.34
CA LEU A 84 5.71 3.62 7.21
C LEU A 84 5.79 3.26 8.69
N ILE A 85 5.31 2.08 9.08
CA ILE A 85 5.37 1.61 10.47
C ILE A 85 6.81 1.28 10.88
N ALA A 86 7.61 0.67 10.00
CA ALA A 86 9.04 0.39 10.25
C ALA A 86 9.83 1.68 10.53
N ASP A 87 9.46 2.79 9.85
CA ASP A 87 10.06 4.12 10.03
C ASP A 87 9.45 4.92 11.20
N GLY A 88 8.60 4.28 12.02
CA GLY A 88 8.06 4.87 13.24
C GLY A 88 6.77 5.67 13.08
N VAL A 89 6.11 5.63 11.92
CA VAL A 89 4.78 6.25 11.74
C VAL A 89 3.71 5.33 12.33
N LEU A 90 2.95 5.84 13.29
CA LEU A 90 1.81 5.13 13.88
C LEU A 90 0.47 5.71 13.40
N PRO A 91 -0.60 4.89 13.29
CA PRO A 91 -1.91 5.36 12.83
C PRO A 91 -2.51 6.44 13.74
N SER A 92 -2.84 7.60 13.19
CA SER A 92 -3.39 8.74 13.94
C SER A 92 -4.52 9.44 13.18
N ASN A 93 -5.09 10.50 13.76
CA ASN A 93 -6.11 11.33 13.10
C ASN A 93 -5.52 12.48 12.27
N GLU A 94 -4.20 12.72 12.33
CA GLU A 94 -3.57 13.89 11.71
C GLU A 94 -2.23 13.57 11.03
N GLY A 95 -1.81 14.44 10.12
CA GLY A 95 -0.51 14.36 9.44
C GLY A 95 -0.22 13.00 8.80
N ARG A 96 1.01 12.51 8.97
CA ARG A 96 1.47 11.23 8.39
C ARG A 96 0.72 10.02 8.94
N GLY A 97 0.36 10.04 10.23
CA GLY A 97 -0.39 8.96 10.84
C GLY A 97 -1.81 8.81 10.28
N TYR A 98 -2.44 9.91 9.85
CA TYR A 98 -3.72 9.86 9.13
C TYR A 98 -3.59 9.26 7.74
N VAL A 99 -2.52 9.59 7.01
CA VAL A 99 -2.23 8.98 5.70
C VAL A 99 -2.06 7.48 5.84
N LEU A 100 -1.22 7.02 6.78
CA LEU A 100 -1.05 5.60 7.09
C LEU A 100 -2.39 4.93 7.41
N ARG A 101 -3.19 5.52 8.30
CA ARG A 101 -4.51 4.99 8.65
C ARG A 101 -5.42 4.81 7.43
N ARG A 102 -5.45 5.77 6.50
CA ARG A 102 -6.27 5.67 5.28
C ARG A 102 -5.81 4.54 4.36
N ILE A 103 -4.50 4.39 4.17
CA ILE A 103 -3.91 3.31 3.37
C ILE A 103 -4.27 1.96 3.99
N MET A 104 -4.02 1.78 5.29
CA MET A 104 -4.36 0.57 6.03
C MET A 104 -5.85 0.21 5.88
N ARG A 105 -6.75 1.15 6.15
CA ARG A 105 -8.20 0.92 6.08
C ARG A 105 -8.69 0.60 4.68
N ARG A 106 -8.07 1.17 3.64
CA ARG A 106 -8.39 0.83 2.26
C ARG A 106 -8.03 -0.62 1.95
N ALA A 107 -6.84 -1.08 2.36
CA ALA A 107 -6.46 -2.49 2.20
C ALA A 107 -7.42 -3.43 2.94
N MET A 108 -7.76 -3.12 4.19
CA MET A 108 -8.70 -3.89 5.02
C MET A 108 -10.10 -3.94 4.40
N ARG A 109 -10.58 -2.83 3.80
CA ARG A 109 -11.84 -2.83 3.05
C ARG A 109 -11.79 -3.79 1.86
N HIS A 110 -10.69 -3.80 1.10
CA HIS A 110 -10.53 -4.74 -0.02
C HIS A 110 -10.45 -6.19 0.45
N ALA A 111 -9.81 -6.47 1.59
CA ALA A 111 -9.83 -7.80 2.20
C ALA A 111 -11.28 -8.22 2.58
N GLN A 112 -12.07 -7.31 3.16
CA GLN A 112 -13.48 -7.57 3.47
C GLN A 112 -14.33 -7.81 2.21
N LEU A 113 -14.08 -7.09 1.11
CA LEU A 113 -14.76 -7.31 -0.18
C LEU A 113 -14.44 -8.69 -0.78
N LEU A 114 -13.26 -9.24 -0.47
CA LEU A 114 -12.88 -10.60 -0.82
C LEU A 114 -13.41 -11.64 0.17
N GLY A 115 -14.22 -11.24 1.16
CA GLY A 115 -14.86 -12.15 2.11
C GLY A 115 -14.02 -12.49 3.33
N ALA A 116 -12.95 -11.75 3.64
CA ALA A 116 -12.14 -12.01 4.83
C ALA A 116 -12.98 -11.94 6.12
N GLY A 117 -13.13 -13.10 6.77
CA GLY A 117 -13.91 -13.27 8.00
C GLY A 117 -13.13 -12.96 9.29
N ASP A 118 -11.83 -12.71 9.21
CA ASP A 118 -10.93 -12.41 10.32
C ASP A 118 -9.86 -11.40 9.90
N PRO A 119 -9.22 -10.66 10.83
CA PRO A 119 -8.12 -9.76 10.49
C PRO A 119 -7.05 -10.46 9.65
N LEU A 120 -6.79 -9.94 8.46
CA LEU A 120 -6.00 -10.59 7.41
C LEU A 120 -4.67 -9.90 7.15
N MET A 121 -4.60 -8.57 7.25
CA MET A 121 -3.44 -7.80 6.78
C MET A 121 -2.15 -8.19 7.51
N TRP A 122 -2.21 -8.40 8.83
CA TRP A 122 -1.05 -8.79 9.64
C TRP A 122 -0.50 -10.18 9.25
N ARG A 123 -1.34 -11.07 8.70
CA ARG A 123 -0.93 -12.42 8.27
C ARG A 123 -0.08 -12.38 6.99
N LEU A 124 -0.13 -11.27 6.26
CA LEU A 124 0.64 -11.08 5.02
C LEU A 124 2.05 -10.50 5.27
N VAL A 125 2.30 -9.94 6.46
CA VAL A 125 3.59 -9.33 6.82
C VAL A 125 4.77 -10.31 6.66
N PRO A 126 4.68 -11.60 7.04
CA PRO A 126 5.77 -12.54 6.80
C PRO A 126 6.10 -12.73 5.31
N ALA A 127 5.11 -12.64 4.41
CA ALA A 127 5.38 -12.70 2.98
C ALA A 127 6.16 -11.48 2.51
N LEU A 128 5.76 -10.28 2.95
CA LEU A 128 6.50 -9.05 2.66
C LEU A 128 7.94 -9.11 3.16
N VAL A 129 8.16 -9.57 4.38
CA VAL A 129 9.51 -9.66 4.96
C VAL A 129 10.37 -10.67 4.20
N ARG A 130 9.81 -11.77 3.69
CA ARG A 130 10.57 -12.69 2.82
C ARG A 130 11.01 -12.04 1.52
N GLU A 131 10.12 -11.30 0.85
CA GLU A 131 10.44 -10.69 -0.44
C GLU A 131 11.37 -9.47 -0.34
N MET A 132 11.28 -8.70 0.74
CA MET A 132 11.95 -7.40 0.85
C MET A 132 12.96 -7.30 2.00
N GLY A 133 12.91 -8.20 2.99
CA GLY A 133 13.68 -8.06 4.24
C GLY A 133 15.20 -8.14 4.07
N GLN A 134 15.70 -8.77 3.00
CA GLN A 134 17.13 -8.79 2.70
C GLN A 134 17.65 -7.39 2.33
N ALA A 135 16.94 -6.67 1.47
CA ALA A 135 17.30 -5.32 1.05
C ALA A 135 16.93 -4.26 2.10
N TYR A 136 15.93 -4.54 2.93
CA TYR A 136 15.38 -3.64 3.94
C TYR A 136 15.33 -4.28 5.33
N PRO A 137 16.47 -4.38 6.05
CA PRO A 137 16.55 -5.02 7.37
C PRO A 137 15.64 -4.39 8.44
N GLU A 138 15.24 -3.13 8.26
CA GLU A 138 14.25 -2.45 9.09
C GLU A 138 12.88 -3.14 9.06
N LEU A 139 12.48 -3.78 7.96
CA LEU A 139 11.25 -4.56 7.92
C LEU A 139 11.35 -5.81 8.79
N VAL A 140 12.51 -6.45 8.83
CA VAL A 140 12.76 -7.62 9.70
C VAL A 140 12.69 -7.20 11.16
N ARG A 141 13.40 -6.12 11.53
CA ARG A 141 13.37 -5.58 12.90
C ARG A 141 11.98 -5.10 13.31
N GLY A 142 11.26 -4.45 12.39
CA GLY A 142 9.94 -3.87 12.62
C GLY A 142 8.78 -4.87 12.55
N GLN A 143 9.02 -6.11 12.10
CA GLN A 143 7.97 -7.10 11.86
C GLN A 143 6.98 -7.28 13.03
N PRO A 144 7.41 -7.38 14.31
CA PRO A 144 6.48 -7.48 15.44
C PRO A 144 5.55 -6.27 15.54
N LEU A 145 6.11 -5.05 15.47
CA LEU A 145 5.35 -3.80 15.56
C LEU A 145 4.38 -3.64 14.38
N ILE A 146 4.85 -3.93 13.16
CA ILE A 146 4.02 -3.89 11.94
C ILE A 146 2.82 -4.84 12.09
N SER A 147 3.08 -6.08 12.51
CA SER A 147 2.04 -7.11 12.65
C SER A 147 1.01 -6.72 13.71
N GLU A 148 1.46 -6.26 14.87
CA GLU A 148 0.57 -5.83 15.95
C GLU A 148 -0.26 -4.61 15.56
N THR A 149 0.37 -3.60 14.95
CA THR A 149 -0.30 -2.37 14.51
C THR A 149 -1.39 -2.66 13.48
N LEU A 150 -1.09 -3.48 12.46
CA LEU A 150 -2.08 -3.91 11.46
C LEU A 150 -3.24 -4.67 12.11
N LYS A 151 -2.94 -5.62 12.99
CA LYS A 151 -3.96 -6.43 13.67
C LYS A 151 -4.88 -5.58 14.55
N LEU A 152 -4.32 -4.65 15.33
CA LEU A 152 -5.09 -3.77 16.20
C LEU A 152 -5.98 -2.81 15.41
N GLU A 153 -5.44 -2.15 14.38
CA GLU A 153 -6.21 -1.21 13.56
C GLU A 153 -7.30 -1.93 12.78
N GLU A 154 -7.02 -3.11 12.21
CA GLU A 154 -8.01 -3.91 11.48
C GLU A 154 -9.15 -4.37 12.40
N THR A 155 -8.82 -4.85 13.60
CA THR A 155 -9.81 -5.26 14.60
C THR A 155 -10.72 -4.11 15.01
N ARG A 156 -10.17 -2.91 15.20
CA ARG A 156 -10.93 -1.69 15.54
C ARG A 156 -11.79 -1.23 14.36
N PHE A 157 -11.22 -1.17 13.17
CA PHE A 157 -11.90 -0.67 11.98
C PHE A 157 -13.03 -1.59 11.53
N ARG A 158 -12.88 -2.92 11.67
CA ARG A 158 -13.90 -3.87 11.28
C ARG A 158 -15.26 -3.63 11.96
N LYS A 159 -15.24 -3.29 13.25
CA LYS A 159 -16.45 -2.96 14.03
C LYS A 159 -17.22 -1.78 13.41
N THR A 160 -16.52 -0.80 12.88
CA THR A 160 -17.12 0.39 12.28
C THR A 160 -17.40 0.23 10.79
N LEU A 161 -16.58 -0.56 10.08
CA LEU A 161 -16.74 -0.83 8.64
C LEU A 161 -18.04 -1.55 8.35
N ALA A 162 -18.38 -2.61 9.10
CA ALA A 162 -19.61 -3.37 8.89
C ALA A 162 -20.85 -2.46 9.01
N ARG A 163 -20.90 -1.63 10.05
CA ARG A 163 -21.96 -0.62 10.25
C ARG A 163 -21.96 0.42 9.13
N GLY A 164 -20.79 0.92 8.75
CA GLY A 164 -20.67 1.94 7.70
C GLY A 164 -21.09 1.46 6.31
N LEU A 165 -20.81 0.20 5.97
CA LEU A 165 -21.26 -0.39 4.71
C LEU A 165 -22.78 -0.60 4.68
N GLY A 166 -23.40 -0.99 5.80
CA GLY A 166 -24.85 -1.06 5.91
C GLY A 166 -25.50 0.32 5.70
N LEU A 167 -25.04 1.32 6.44
CA LEU A 167 -25.55 2.69 6.29
C LEU A 167 -25.36 3.26 4.87
N LEU A 168 -24.24 2.94 4.22
CA LEU A 168 -24.01 3.34 2.84
C LEU A 168 -24.99 2.64 1.89
N ALA A 169 -25.20 1.34 2.05
CA ALA A 169 -26.15 0.59 1.23
C ALA A 169 -27.56 1.18 1.34
N ASP A 170 -28.05 1.38 2.58
CA ASP A 170 -29.36 1.98 2.87
C ASP A 170 -29.51 3.37 2.23
N ALA A 171 -28.47 4.21 2.33
CA ALA A 171 -28.48 5.56 1.78
C ALA A 171 -28.41 5.58 0.23
N THR A 172 -27.85 4.55 -0.38
CA THR A 172 -27.70 4.44 -1.85
C THR A 172 -28.85 3.69 -2.52
N GLU A 173 -29.69 2.98 -1.77
CA GLU A 173 -30.80 2.19 -2.30
C GLU A 173 -31.80 3.05 -3.10
N THR A 174 -31.97 4.31 -2.71
CA THR A 174 -32.91 5.26 -3.34
C THR A 174 -32.24 6.17 -4.38
N LEU A 175 -30.93 6.03 -4.63
CA LEU A 175 -30.23 6.81 -5.64
C LEU A 175 -30.42 6.16 -7.02
N GLY A 176 -31.01 6.90 -7.95
CA GLY A 176 -31.09 6.49 -9.35
C GLY A 176 -29.70 6.36 -9.99
N SER A 177 -29.59 5.56 -11.06
CA SER A 177 -28.39 5.54 -11.89
C SER A 177 -28.20 6.92 -12.53
N GLY A 178 -27.13 7.62 -12.15
CA GLY A 178 -26.69 8.85 -12.79
C GLY A 178 -25.91 8.61 -14.08
#